data_AF-A0A381YM41-F1
#
_entry.id   AF-A0A381YM41-F1
#
_cell.length_a   1.000
_cell.length_b   1.000
_cell.length_c   1.000
_cell.angle_alpha   90.00
_cell.angle_beta   90.00
_cell.angle_gamma   90.00
#
_symmetry.space_group_name_H-M   'P 1'
#
loop_
_entity.id
_entity.type
_entity.pdbx_description
1 polymer ?
#
loop_
_entity_poly.entity_id
_entity_poly.type
_entity_poly.pdbx_seq_one_letter_code
_entity_poly.pdbx_strand_id
1 'polypeptide(L)'
;MFKNRLSVLAIFLTFILFFVQHFTTQPPTPKGVDTPENEFSAVRAHNMLKSLLRENKPHPVGSDLNKIIKERLKKELDKLGIEHQEQKTWACASRFAGCAEVENLIGIIPGKTDLP
;
A
#
# COMPACT_ATOMS: atom_id res chain seq x y z
N MET A 1 -1.53 -8.58 -52.60
CA MET A 1 -1.35 -9.62 -51.54
C MET A 1 -0.29 -9.30 -50.49
N PHE A 2 0.76 -8.51 -50.76
CA PHE A 2 1.83 -8.21 -49.77
C PHE A 2 1.44 -7.23 -48.65
N LYS A 3 0.57 -6.24 -48.92
CA LYS A 3 0.21 -5.18 -47.95
C LYS A 3 -0.43 -5.72 -46.66
N ASN A 4 -1.27 -6.74 -46.76
CA ASN A 4 -1.95 -7.33 -45.60
C ASN A 4 -1.03 -8.25 -44.79
N ARG A 5 0.03 -8.79 -45.40
CA ARG A 5 0.99 -9.67 -44.69
C ARG A 5 1.83 -8.90 -43.68
N LEU A 6 2.24 -7.68 -44.02
CA LEU A 6 2.99 -6.82 -43.10
C LEU A 6 2.13 -6.41 -41.91
N SER A 7 0.88 -6.03 -42.13
CA SER A 7 -0.07 -5.72 -41.04
C SER A 7 -0.34 -6.92 -40.14
N VAL A 8 -0.53 -8.12 -40.71
CA VAL A 8 -0.72 -9.35 -39.92
C VAL A 8 0.52 -9.69 -39.10
N LEU A 9 1.73 -9.56 -39.68
CA LEU A 9 2.98 -9.78 -38.96
C LEU A 9 3.18 -8.77 -37.82
N ALA A 10 2.88 -7.50 -38.05
CA ALA A 10 2.97 -6.45 -37.03
C ALA A 10 2.00 -6.69 -35.87
N ILE A 11 0.77 -7.14 -36.16
CA ILE A 11 -0.20 -7.52 -35.13
C ILE A 11 0.34 -8.71 -34.33
N PHE A 12 0.83 -9.75 -35.00
CA PHE A 12 1.39 -10.93 -34.34
C PHE A 12 2.59 -10.58 -33.45
N LEU A 13 3.50 -9.75 -33.94
CA LEU A 13 4.64 -9.27 -33.18
C LEU A 13 4.20 -8.45 -31.95
N THR A 14 3.19 -7.60 -32.09
CA THR A 14 2.62 -6.85 -30.95
C THR A 14 2.09 -7.79 -29.87
N PHE A 15 1.37 -8.84 -30.25
CA PHE A 15 0.91 -9.85 -29.28
C PHE A 15 2.07 -10.57 -28.61
N ILE A 16 3.08 -10.99 -29.36
CA ILE A 16 4.27 -11.63 -28.78
C ILE A 16 4.94 -10.69 -27.77
N LEU A 17 5.18 -9.43 -28.15
CA LEU A 17 5.83 -8.46 -27.26
C LEU A 17 4.98 -8.18 -26.02
N PHE A 18 3.65 -8.13 -26.15
CA PHE A 18 2.75 -8.04 -25.01
C PHE A 18 2.89 -9.22 -24.05
N PHE A 19 2.91 -10.46 -24.55
CA PHE A 19 3.09 -11.64 -23.69
C PHE A 19 4.46 -11.67 -23.04
N VAL A 20 5.53 -11.40 -23.80
CA VAL A 20 6.89 -11.31 -23.25
C VAL A 20 6.94 -10.29 -22.12
N GLN A 21 6.45 -9.07 -22.37
CA GLN A 21 6.35 -8.04 -21.34
C GLN A 21 5.54 -8.51 -20.13
N HIS A 22 4.35 -9.07 -20.36
CA HIS A 22 3.47 -9.51 -19.30
C HIS A 22 4.13 -10.57 -18.40
N PHE A 23 4.85 -11.53 -18.97
CA PHE A 23 5.54 -12.57 -18.20
C PHE A 23 6.81 -12.06 -17.52
N THR A 24 7.56 -11.14 -18.14
CA THR A 24 8.79 -10.60 -17.54
C THR A 24 8.51 -9.59 -16.44
N THR A 25 7.34 -8.95 -16.42
CA THR A 25 6.94 -8.00 -15.37
C THR A 25 6.00 -8.59 -14.32
N GLN A 26 5.86 -9.92 -14.25
CA GLN A 26 5.09 -10.51 -13.15
C GLN A 26 5.80 -10.24 -11.82
N PRO A 27 5.05 -9.90 -10.76
CA PRO A 27 5.63 -9.83 -9.43
C PRO A 27 6.13 -11.23 -9.00
N PRO A 28 7.13 -11.30 -8.10
CA PRO A 28 7.53 -12.56 -7.50
C PRO A 28 6.38 -13.17 -6.71
N THR A 29 6.44 -14.49 -6.47
CA THR A 29 5.47 -15.17 -5.63
C THR A 29 5.49 -14.61 -4.20
N PRO A 30 4.31 -14.46 -3.55
CA PRO A 30 4.25 -13.89 -2.22
C PRO A 30 4.91 -14.82 -1.20
N LYS A 31 5.81 -14.27 -0.39
CA LYS A 31 6.40 -14.96 0.76
C LYS A 31 5.32 -15.33 1.79
N GLY A 32 5.32 -16.61 2.20
CA GLY A 32 4.29 -17.24 3.04
C GLY A 32 4.33 -16.84 4.52
N VAL A 33 3.45 -17.43 5.34
CA VAL A 33 3.35 -17.14 6.78
C VAL A 33 4.59 -17.57 7.55
N ASP A 34 5.23 -18.66 7.14
CA ASP A 34 6.41 -19.27 7.78
C ASP A 34 7.75 -18.62 7.37
N THR A 35 7.68 -17.53 6.59
CA THR A 35 8.88 -16.74 6.26
C THR A 35 9.54 -16.24 7.56
N PRO A 36 10.88 -16.25 7.69
CA PRO A 36 11.56 -15.77 8.88
C PRO A 36 11.06 -14.41 9.37
N GLU A 37 11.08 -14.16 10.68
CA GLU A 37 10.53 -12.93 11.28
C GLU A 37 11.29 -11.67 10.85
N ASN A 38 12.58 -11.80 10.61
CA ASN A 38 13.45 -10.73 10.11
C ASN A 38 13.30 -10.49 8.60
N GLU A 39 12.41 -11.22 7.93
CA GLU A 39 12.11 -11.04 6.52
C GLU A 39 10.65 -10.59 6.32
N PHE A 40 10.42 -9.80 5.27
CA PHE A 40 9.08 -9.40 4.90
C PHE A 40 8.25 -10.59 4.37
N SER A 41 7.06 -10.78 4.92
CA SER A 41 6.06 -11.75 4.44
C SER A 41 4.85 -11.02 3.88
N ALA A 42 4.59 -11.22 2.58
CA ALA A 42 3.42 -10.64 1.92
C ALA A 42 2.11 -11.18 2.50
N VAL A 43 2.09 -12.46 2.90
CA VAL A 43 0.90 -13.07 3.51
C VAL A 43 0.61 -12.51 4.90
N ARG A 44 1.64 -12.33 5.76
CA ARG A 44 1.45 -11.68 7.08
C ARG A 44 0.95 -10.24 6.92
N ALA A 45 1.55 -9.47 6.00
CA ALA A 45 1.12 -8.10 5.72
C ALA A 45 -0.33 -8.03 5.23
N HIS A 46 -0.74 -8.95 4.34
CA HIS A 46 -2.11 -9.00 3.85
C HIS A 46 -3.12 -9.40 4.93
N ASN A 47 -2.77 -10.31 5.84
CA ASN A 47 -3.61 -10.67 6.98
C ASN A 47 -3.79 -9.49 7.96
N MET A 48 -2.71 -8.73 8.20
CA MET A 48 -2.78 -7.48 8.97
C MET A 48 -3.74 -6.49 8.30
N LEU A 49 -3.63 -6.30 6.98
CA LEU A 49 -4.52 -5.42 6.22
C LEU A 49 -5.99 -5.81 6.36
N LYS A 50 -6.33 -7.11 6.29
CA LYS A 50 -7.70 -7.60 6.52
C LYS A 50 -8.20 -7.29 7.94
N SER A 51 -7.33 -7.36 8.95
CA SER A 51 -7.69 -7.02 10.33
C SER A 51 -7.88 -5.51 10.53
N LEU A 52 -7.09 -4.68 9.85
CA LEU A 52 -7.23 -3.22 9.90
C LEU A 52 -8.50 -2.76 9.15
N LEU A 53 -8.72 -3.31 7.95
CA LEU A 53 -9.81 -2.96 7.03
C LEU A 53 -10.98 -3.95 7.05
N ARG A 54 -11.41 -4.38 8.25
CA ARG A 54 -12.49 -5.37 8.40
C ARG A 54 -13.76 -5.02 7.62
N GLU A 55 -14.13 -3.74 7.59
CA GLU A 55 -15.30 -3.24 6.89
C GLU A 55 -15.08 -3.12 5.39
N ASN A 56 -13.84 -2.98 4.94
CA ASN A 56 -13.43 -2.79 3.56
C ASN A 56 -14.25 -1.72 2.81
N LYS A 57 -14.46 -0.58 3.46
CA LYS A 57 -15.21 0.58 2.95
C LYS A 57 -14.33 1.84 2.94
N PRO A 58 -14.65 2.84 2.09
CA PRO A 58 -13.95 4.12 2.11
C PRO A 58 -13.97 4.75 3.50
N HIS A 59 -12.83 5.30 3.91
CA HIS A 59 -12.62 5.95 5.20
C HIS A 59 -12.09 7.39 5.01
N PRO A 60 -12.90 8.28 4.39
CA PRO A 60 -12.49 9.66 4.13
C PRO A 60 -12.25 10.41 5.44
N VAL A 61 -11.51 11.53 5.37
CA VAL A 61 -11.22 12.40 6.51
C VAL A 61 -12.49 12.76 7.29
N GLY A 62 -12.41 12.75 8.62
CA GLY A 62 -13.52 13.07 9.52
C GLY A 62 -14.58 11.96 9.71
N SER A 63 -14.62 10.95 8.84
CA SER A 63 -15.60 9.85 8.95
C SER A 63 -15.35 8.93 10.15
N ASP A 64 -16.41 8.25 10.61
CA ASP A 64 -16.31 7.30 11.72
C ASP A 64 -15.37 6.13 11.40
N LEU A 65 -15.39 5.63 10.16
CA LEU A 65 -14.49 4.56 9.73
C LEU A 65 -13.02 4.99 9.74
N ASN A 66 -12.73 6.26 9.43
CA ASN A 66 -11.37 6.79 9.52
C ASN A 66 -10.86 6.76 10.96
N LYS A 67 -11.69 7.20 11.91
CA LYS A 67 -11.38 7.14 13.36
C LYS A 67 -11.20 5.69 13.83
N ILE A 68 -12.07 4.78 13.42
CA ILE A 68 -11.99 3.35 13.77
C ILE A 68 -10.67 2.73 13.28
N ILE A 69 -10.26 3.01 12.04
CA ILE A 69 -9.01 2.48 11.48
C ILE A 69 -7.80 3.07 12.20
N LYS A 70 -7.80 4.37 12.51
CA LYS A 70 -6.74 5.01 13.31
C LYS A 70 -6.58 4.34 14.68
N GLU A 71 -7.67 4.06 15.38
CA GLU A 71 -7.62 3.37 16.67
C GLU A 71 -7.12 1.92 16.56
N ARG A 72 -7.40 1.23 15.43
CA ARG A 72 -6.80 -0.09 15.17
C ARG A 72 -5.30 0.01 14.91
N LEU A 73 -4.86 1.00 14.14
CA LEU A 73 -3.45 1.24 13.89
C LEU A 73 -2.68 1.50 15.19
N LYS A 74 -3.20 2.35 16.08
CA LYS A 74 -2.62 2.60 17.41
C LYS A 74 -2.42 1.30 18.19
N LYS A 75 -3.46 0.46 18.25
CA LYS A 75 -3.37 -0.86 18.92
C LYS A 75 -2.31 -1.79 18.31
N GLU A 76 -2.11 -1.75 16.99
CA GLU A 76 -1.06 -2.55 16.36
C GLU A 76 0.35 -1.98 16.64
N LEU A 77 0.50 -0.65 16.70
CA LEU A 77 1.75 -0.01 17.13
C LEU A 77 2.07 -0.34 18.60
N ASP A 78 1.07 -0.29 19.49
CA ASP A 78 1.20 -0.66 20.91
C ASP A 78 1.68 -2.11 21.07
N LYS A 79 1.10 -3.05 20.31
CA LYS A 79 1.52 -4.46 20.33
C LYS A 79 2.97 -4.67 19.88
N LEU A 80 3.45 -3.81 18.98
CA LEU A 80 4.82 -3.83 18.51
C LEU A 80 5.78 -3.08 19.44
N GLY A 81 5.27 -2.45 20.50
CA GLY A 81 6.06 -1.60 21.39
C GLY A 81 6.60 -0.35 20.71
N ILE A 82 5.94 0.12 19.65
CA ILE A 82 6.32 1.32 18.90
C ILE A 82 5.59 2.52 19.52
N GLU A 83 6.36 3.47 20.05
CA GLU A 83 5.81 4.75 20.51
C GLU A 83 5.12 5.46 19.34
N HIS A 84 3.99 6.09 19.60
CA HIS A 84 3.28 6.82 18.56
C HIS A 84 2.72 8.15 19.05
N GLN A 85 2.63 9.12 18.13
CA GLN A 85 2.08 10.44 18.39
C GLN A 85 0.96 10.77 17.40
N GLU A 86 -0.08 11.43 17.89
CA GLU A 86 -1.15 11.98 17.06
C GLU A 86 -0.93 13.48 16.88
N GLN A 87 -0.99 13.95 15.64
CA GLN A 87 -0.94 15.37 15.31
C GLN A 87 -2.20 15.78 14.56
N LYS A 88 -2.90 16.79 15.06
CA LYS A 88 -4.11 17.32 14.44
C LYS A 88 -3.85 18.70 13.87
N THR A 89 -4.37 18.96 12.68
CA THR A 89 -4.30 20.30 12.08
C THR A 89 -5.45 20.55 11.12
N TRP A 90 -5.74 21.81 10.86
CA TRP A 90 -6.64 22.21 9.78
C TRP A 90 -5.86 22.32 8.48
N ALA A 91 -6.25 21.53 7.48
CA ALA A 91 -5.57 21.51 6.18
C ALA A 91 -6.56 21.64 5.04
N CYS A 92 -6.17 22.39 4.01
CA CYS A 92 -6.91 22.55 2.77
C CYS A 92 -6.16 21.87 1.64
N ALA A 93 -6.88 21.13 0.80
CA ALA A 93 -6.32 20.53 -0.40
C ALA A 93 -5.96 21.62 -1.42
N SER A 94 -4.76 21.53 -2.02
CA SER A 94 -4.34 22.47 -3.06
C SER A 94 -4.97 22.19 -4.42
N ARG A 95 -5.39 20.95 -4.68
CA ARG A 95 -5.92 20.48 -5.96
C ARG A 95 -7.45 20.49 -6.06
N PHE A 96 -8.15 20.51 -4.92
CA PHE A 96 -9.61 20.48 -4.85
C PHE A 96 -10.09 21.45 -3.78
N ALA A 97 -11.28 22.04 -3.95
CA ALA A 97 -11.86 22.93 -2.95
C ALA A 97 -12.41 22.12 -1.76
N GLY A 98 -11.53 21.78 -0.83
CA GLY A 98 -11.90 21.06 0.39
C GLY A 98 -10.88 21.27 1.50
N CYS A 99 -11.38 21.58 2.69
CA CYS A 99 -10.59 21.66 3.91
C CYS A 99 -11.18 20.73 4.96
N ALA A 100 -10.33 20.17 5.82
CA ALA A 100 -10.75 19.30 6.89
C ALA A 100 -9.76 19.38 8.06
N GLU A 101 -10.22 18.97 9.24
CA GLU A 101 -9.34 18.59 10.33
C GLU A 101 -8.70 17.24 9.98
N VAL A 102 -7.38 17.25 9.75
CA VAL A 102 -6.59 16.07 9.44
C VAL A 102 -5.85 15.60 10.68
N GLU A 103 -5.73 14.29 10.83
CA GLU A 103 -5.06 13.65 11.96
C GLU A 103 -3.96 12.73 11.43
N ASN A 104 -2.69 13.10 11.68
CA ASN A 104 -1.54 12.25 11.40
C ASN A 104 -1.29 11.33 12.59
N LEU A 105 -0.95 10.06 12.31
CA LEU A 105 -0.44 9.11 13.29
C LEU A 105 1.01 8.79 12.93
N ILE A 106 1.94 9.12 13.83
CA ILE A 106 3.38 9.02 13.60
C ILE A 106 3.92 7.95 14.55
N GLY A 107 4.41 6.83 14.00
CA GLY A 107 5.15 5.81 14.76
C GLY A 107 6.63 6.15 14.83
N ILE A 108 7.23 5.98 16.01
CA ILE A 108 8.61 6.37 16.31
C ILE A 108 9.41 5.10 16.60
N ILE A 109 10.38 4.81 15.75
CA ILE A 109 11.35 3.74 15.97
C ILE A 109 12.69 4.44 16.23
N PRO A 110 13.25 4.33 17.44
CA PRO A 110 14.50 5.02 17.76
C PRO A 110 15.63 4.51 16.87
N GLY A 111 16.47 5.43 16.42
CA GLY A 111 17.73 5.09 15.78
C GLY A 111 18.59 4.25 16.72
N LYS A 112 19.35 3.31 16.17
CA LYS A 112 20.27 2.46 16.96
C LYS A 112 21.66 3.09 17.13
N THR A 113 21.95 4.18 16.43
CA THR A 113 23.25 4.86 16.44
C THR A 113 23.08 6.34 16.15
N ASP A 114 23.80 7.20 16.88
CA ASP A 114 23.90 8.65 16.64
C ASP A 114 24.98 8.99 15.58
N LEU A 115 25.19 8.11 14.60
CA LEU A 115 26.17 8.37 13.55
C LEU A 115 25.65 9.47 12.62
N PRO A 116 26.47 10.49 12.30
CA PRO A 116 26.08 11.61 11.44
C PRO A 116 25.74 11.19 10.00
#